data_AF-A0A4Z1SL75-F1
#
_entry.id   AF-A0A4Z1SL75-F1
#
_cell.length_a   1.000
_cell.length_b   1.000
_cell.length_c   1.000
_cell.angle_alpha   90.00
_cell.angle_beta   90.00
_cell.angle_gamma   90.00
#
_symmetry.space_group_name_H-M   'P 1'
#
loop_
_entity.id
_entity.type
_entity.pdbx_description
1 polymer ?
#
loop_
_entity_poly.entity_id
_entity_poly.type
_entity_poly.pdbx_seq_one_letter_code
_entity_poly.pdbx_strand_id
1 'polypeptide(L)'
;MKHPGPLLLDETEIFLDTSQDTPESETHKSAADLLLREGRYAEALNEYQVALTHLGPQSPTKANVLSNMAAALLRLGRDLEAEQAARDALDINSRHRNARLRLARSLMRQEEYLTAAGEWAIISQLGPLTDAEAKEKDECEQRGTKAGLEKLKGWGNQILGKFGLSLDNFRVQKNPDGSMNISVATE
;
A
#
# COMPACT_ATOMS: atom_id res chain seq x y z
N MET A 1 -43.22 -30.25 -42.54
CA MET A 1 -41.84 -29.79 -42.28
C MET A 1 -41.65 -28.41 -42.87
N LYS A 2 -41.57 -27.39 -42.02
CA LYS A 2 -40.81 -26.14 -42.18
C LYS A 2 -40.98 -25.39 -40.86
N HIS A 3 -40.04 -25.64 -39.93
CA HIS A 3 -39.91 -24.86 -38.71
C HIS A 3 -39.53 -23.42 -39.11
N PRO A 4 -40.13 -22.37 -38.53
CA PRO A 4 -39.54 -21.04 -38.65
C PRO A 4 -38.20 -21.10 -37.91
N GLY A 5 -37.11 -20.91 -38.65
CA GLY A 5 -35.77 -20.81 -38.07
C GLY A 5 -35.72 -19.67 -37.05
N PRO A 6 -34.90 -19.78 -36.00
CA PRO A 6 -34.76 -18.70 -35.04
C PRO A 6 -34.24 -17.46 -35.75
N LEU A 7 -34.86 -16.32 -35.41
CA LEU A 7 -34.41 -15.00 -35.83
C LEU A 7 -32.91 -14.88 -35.55
N LEU A 8 -32.14 -14.62 -36.61
CA LEU A 8 -30.81 -14.03 -36.49
C LEU A 8 -31.00 -12.69 -35.79
N LEU A 9 -30.74 -12.67 -34.48
CA LEU A 9 -30.45 -11.43 -33.77
C LEU A 9 -29.20 -10.86 -34.43
N ASP A 10 -29.37 -9.67 -34.98
CA ASP A 10 -28.37 -8.80 -35.56
C ASP A 10 -27.12 -8.76 -34.66
N GLU A 11 -26.01 -9.35 -35.10
CA GLU A 11 -24.71 -9.35 -34.41
C GLU A 11 -24.02 -7.97 -34.46
N THR A 12 -24.81 -6.89 -34.47
CA THR A 12 -24.33 -5.54 -34.20
C THR A 12 -24.48 -5.22 -32.72
N GLU A 13 -23.97 -6.10 -31.85
CA GLU A 13 -23.36 -5.57 -30.64
C GLU A 13 -22.17 -4.73 -31.10
N ILE A 14 -22.42 -3.42 -31.14
CA ILE A 14 -21.43 -2.37 -31.34
C ILE A 14 -20.35 -2.57 -30.27
N PHE A 15 -19.32 -3.32 -30.65
CA PHE A 15 -18.10 -3.46 -29.89
C PHE A 15 -17.17 -2.33 -30.32
N LEU A 16 -16.71 -1.55 -29.34
CA LEU A 16 -15.75 -0.43 -29.37
C LEU A 16 -16.32 0.98 -29.59
N ASP A 17 -16.69 1.62 -28.48
CA ASP A 17 -16.02 2.86 -28.08
C ASP A 17 -15.96 2.97 -26.55
N THR A 18 -14.98 2.31 -25.94
CA THR A 18 -14.70 2.49 -24.50
C THR A 18 -13.69 3.61 -24.31
N SER A 19 -14.18 4.84 -24.47
CA SER A 19 -13.68 6.08 -23.87
C SER A 19 -12.16 6.31 -23.99
N GLN A 20 -11.75 6.89 -25.11
CA GLN A 20 -10.43 7.51 -25.24
C GLN A 20 -10.26 8.64 -24.22
N ASP A 21 -9.04 8.80 -23.70
CA ASP A 21 -8.67 9.94 -22.87
C ASP A 21 -8.99 11.24 -23.63
N THR A 22 -9.74 12.15 -23.02
CA THR A 22 -10.08 13.42 -23.67
C THR A 22 -9.03 14.50 -23.35
N PRO A 23 -8.85 15.54 -24.19
CA PRO A 23 -7.91 16.63 -23.91
C PRO A 23 -8.16 17.36 -22.57
N GLU A 24 -9.41 17.35 -22.10
CA GLU A 24 -9.80 17.86 -20.78
C GLU A 24 -9.11 17.08 -19.65
N SER A 25 -8.97 15.76 -19.79
CA SER A 25 -8.26 14.93 -18.82
C SER A 25 -6.80 15.36 -18.64
N GLU A 26 -6.10 15.67 -19.73
CA GLU A 26 -4.70 16.11 -19.72
C GLU A 26 -4.54 17.48 -19.08
N THR A 27 -5.50 18.38 -19.34
CA THR A 27 -5.51 19.74 -18.78
C THR A 27 -5.64 19.68 -17.26
N HIS A 28 -6.65 18.98 -16.75
CA HIS A 28 -6.89 18.83 -15.31
C HIS A 28 -5.76 18.05 -14.63
N LYS A 29 -5.25 16.98 -15.25
CA LYS A 29 -4.07 16.25 -14.75
C LYS A 29 -2.86 17.19 -14.63
N SER A 30 -2.57 17.99 -15.65
CA SER A 30 -1.40 18.87 -15.65
C SER A 30 -1.50 19.97 -14.58
N ALA A 31 -2.71 20.53 -14.40
CA ALA A 31 -3.00 21.45 -13.30
C ALA A 31 -2.78 20.78 -11.93
N ALA A 32 -3.29 19.57 -11.75
CA ALA A 32 -3.10 18.78 -10.53
C ALA A 32 -1.63 18.46 -10.25
N ASP A 33 -0.85 18.06 -11.27
CA ASP A 33 0.58 17.79 -11.15
C ASP A 33 1.38 19.03 -10.72
N LEU A 34 0.98 20.23 -11.17
CA LEU A 34 1.56 21.50 -10.73
C LEU A 34 1.22 21.77 -9.26
N LEU A 35 -0.06 21.68 -8.89
CA LEU A 35 -0.51 21.88 -7.50
C LEU A 35 0.17 20.90 -6.53
N LEU A 36 0.38 19.65 -6.97
CA LEU A 36 1.10 18.63 -6.20
C LEU A 36 2.54 19.06 -5.91
N ARG A 37 3.24 19.61 -6.90
CA ARG A 37 4.62 20.12 -6.77
C ARG A 37 4.71 21.36 -5.89
N GLU A 38 3.69 22.22 -5.92
CA GLU A 38 3.55 23.39 -5.06
C GLU A 38 3.16 23.04 -3.61
N GLY A 39 2.81 21.78 -3.35
CA GLY A 39 2.38 21.32 -2.02
C GLY A 39 0.91 21.60 -1.69
N ARG A 40 0.13 22.04 -2.69
CA ARG A 40 -1.31 22.30 -2.57
C ARG A 40 -2.12 21.02 -2.76
N TYR A 41 -1.92 20.07 -1.85
CA TYR A 41 -2.38 18.69 -2.01
C TYR A 41 -3.90 18.53 -2.13
N ALA A 42 -4.68 19.29 -1.35
CA ALA A 42 -6.14 19.21 -1.39
C ALA A 42 -6.69 19.71 -2.74
N GLU A 43 -6.11 20.77 -3.29
CA GLU A 43 -6.50 21.31 -4.58
C GLU A 43 -6.07 20.39 -5.73
N ALA A 44 -4.87 19.78 -5.61
CA ALA A 44 -4.43 18.75 -6.55
C ALA A 44 -5.41 17.57 -6.61
N LEU A 45 -5.95 17.13 -5.47
CA LEU A 45 -6.96 16.06 -5.44
C LEU A 45 -8.24 16.44 -6.17
N ASN A 46 -8.71 17.68 -6.04
CA ASN A 46 -9.90 18.14 -6.76
C ASN A 46 -9.66 18.08 -8.28
N GLU A 47 -8.52 18.58 -8.75
CA GLU A 47 -8.17 18.56 -10.18
C GLU A 47 -7.98 17.12 -10.71
N TYR A 48 -7.33 16.24 -9.94
CA TYR A 48 -7.24 14.82 -10.32
C TYR A 48 -8.62 14.15 -10.39
N GLN A 49 -9.54 14.47 -9.48
CA GLN A 49 -10.88 13.91 -9.49
C GLN A 49 -11.66 14.32 -10.74
N VAL A 50 -11.48 15.56 -11.22
CA VAL A 50 -12.03 16.00 -12.50
C VAL A 50 -11.34 15.28 -13.66
N ALA A 51 -10.02 15.15 -13.66
CA ALA A 51 -9.31 14.40 -14.69
C ALA A 51 -9.85 12.96 -14.83
N LEU A 52 -10.13 12.28 -13.70
CA LEU A 52 -10.67 10.93 -13.68
C LEU A 52 -12.02 10.76 -14.39
N THR A 53 -12.86 11.80 -14.47
CA THR A 53 -14.16 11.71 -15.18
C THR A 53 -14.01 11.67 -16.69
N HIS A 54 -12.82 11.98 -17.19
CA HIS A 54 -12.49 12.07 -18.62
C HIS A 54 -11.49 10.98 -19.07
N LEU A 55 -11.13 10.06 -18.18
CA LEU A 55 -10.17 8.99 -18.46
C LEU A 55 -10.85 7.65 -18.62
N GLY A 56 -10.37 6.88 -19.61
CA GLY A 56 -10.86 5.52 -19.83
C GLY A 56 -10.58 4.59 -18.65
N PRO A 57 -11.42 3.56 -18.43
CA PRO A 57 -11.33 2.70 -17.25
C PRO A 57 -9.98 1.97 -17.12
N GLN A 58 -9.34 1.64 -18.24
CA GLN A 58 -8.04 0.94 -18.32
C GLN A 58 -6.91 1.84 -18.87
N SER A 59 -7.09 3.16 -18.83
CA SER A 59 -6.08 4.10 -19.34
C SER A 59 -4.82 4.08 -18.48
N PRO A 60 -3.61 4.00 -19.08
CA PRO A 60 -2.35 4.20 -18.37
C PRO A 60 -2.27 5.58 -17.68
N THR A 61 -2.90 6.60 -18.25
CA THR A 61 -3.00 7.95 -17.66
C THR A 61 -3.79 7.91 -16.36
N LYS A 62 -4.87 7.11 -16.30
CA LYS A 62 -5.66 6.90 -15.09
C LYS A 62 -4.84 6.28 -13.97
N ALA A 63 -4.02 5.26 -14.27
CA ALA A 63 -3.11 4.67 -13.29
C ALA A 63 -2.12 5.71 -12.72
N ASN A 64 -1.56 6.58 -13.58
CA ASN A 64 -0.66 7.67 -13.16
C ASN A 64 -1.38 8.67 -12.24
N VAL A 65 -2.60 9.09 -12.61
CA VAL A 65 -3.43 10.02 -11.82
C VAL A 65 -3.73 9.44 -10.45
N LEU A 66 -4.26 8.21 -10.37
CA LEU A 66 -4.55 7.53 -9.11
C LEU A 66 -3.30 7.39 -8.24
N SER A 67 -2.18 7.05 -8.86
CA SER A 67 -0.90 7.00 -8.16
C SER A 67 -0.50 8.38 -7.60
N ASN A 68 -0.69 9.47 -8.34
CA ASN A 68 -0.37 10.81 -7.82
C ASN A 68 -1.37 11.29 -6.75
N MET A 69 -2.64 10.90 -6.83
CA MET A 69 -3.61 11.10 -5.75
C MET A 69 -3.15 10.41 -4.46
N ALA A 70 -2.67 9.16 -4.54
CA ALA A 70 -2.11 8.47 -3.38
C ALA A 70 -0.93 9.23 -2.75
N ALA A 71 -0.07 9.87 -3.55
CA ALA A 71 0.96 10.77 -3.01
C ALA A 71 0.37 11.98 -2.28
N ALA A 72 -0.61 12.67 -2.86
CA ALA A 72 -1.26 13.80 -2.22
C ALA A 72 -1.93 13.41 -0.89
N LEU A 73 -2.63 12.26 -0.88
CA LEU A 73 -3.31 11.72 0.31
C LEU A 73 -2.32 11.38 1.43
N LEU A 74 -1.17 10.77 1.11
CA LEU A 74 -0.08 10.57 2.08
C LEU A 74 0.42 11.91 2.65
N ARG A 75 0.53 12.96 1.84
CA ARG A 75 0.96 14.27 2.35
C ARG A 75 -0.07 14.93 3.26
N LEU A 76 -1.34 14.57 3.11
CA LEU A 76 -2.44 15.01 3.97
C LEU A 76 -2.68 14.09 5.19
N GLY A 77 -1.95 12.98 5.33
CA GLY A 77 -2.16 12.00 6.42
C GLY A 77 -3.41 11.14 6.25
N ARG A 78 -3.97 11.08 5.04
CA ARG A 78 -5.17 10.28 4.71
C ARG A 78 -4.75 8.90 4.23
N ASP A 79 -4.16 8.12 5.13
CA ASP A 79 -3.39 6.91 4.76
C ASP A 79 -4.27 5.78 4.16
N LEU A 80 -5.48 5.58 4.67
CA LEU A 80 -6.43 4.59 4.13
C LEU A 80 -6.85 4.91 2.69
N GLU A 81 -7.13 6.17 2.42
CA GLU A 81 -7.51 6.61 1.07
C GLU A 81 -6.31 6.54 0.12
N ALA A 82 -5.11 6.83 0.61
CA ALA A 82 -3.88 6.68 -0.16
C ALA A 82 -3.63 5.22 -0.54
N GLU A 83 -3.86 4.29 0.38
CA GLU A 83 -3.83 2.86 0.09
C GLU A 83 -4.82 2.48 -1.01
N GLN A 84 -6.09 2.90 -0.89
CA GLN A 84 -7.10 2.57 -1.89
C GLN A 84 -6.73 3.12 -3.27
N ALA A 85 -6.35 4.39 -3.37
CA ALA A 85 -5.93 5.00 -4.63
C ALA A 85 -4.71 4.30 -5.25
N ALA A 86 -3.77 3.83 -4.43
CA ALA A 86 -2.63 3.06 -4.90
C ALA A 86 -3.03 1.68 -5.41
N ARG A 87 -3.97 0.99 -4.74
CA ARG A 87 -4.53 -0.29 -5.21
C ARG A 87 -5.29 -0.14 -6.51
N ASP A 88 -6.13 0.88 -6.64
CA ASP A 88 -6.87 1.17 -7.88
C ASP A 88 -5.91 1.42 -9.06
N ALA A 89 -4.78 2.09 -8.81
CA ALA A 89 -3.74 2.26 -9.83
C ALA A 89 -3.08 0.93 -10.23
N LEU A 90 -2.92 0.00 -9.28
CA LEU A 90 -2.34 -1.32 -9.50
C LEU A 90 -3.30 -2.31 -10.17
N ASP A 91 -4.61 -2.12 -10.02
CA ASP A 91 -5.63 -2.88 -10.75
C ASP A 91 -5.57 -2.58 -12.26
N ILE A 92 -5.22 -1.35 -12.63
CA ILE A 92 -4.99 -0.95 -14.03
C ILE A 92 -3.59 -1.36 -14.50
N ASN A 93 -2.56 -1.13 -13.66
CA ASN A 93 -1.19 -1.51 -13.98
C ASN A 93 -0.49 -2.11 -12.76
N SER A 94 -0.49 -3.43 -12.67
CA SER A 94 0.05 -4.20 -11.54
C SER A 94 1.56 -4.02 -11.31
N ARG A 95 2.28 -3.51 -12.32
CA ARG A 95 3.73 -3.21 -12.28
C ARG A 95 4.03 -1.72 -12.12
N HIS A 96 3.04 -0.88 -11.80
CA HIS A 96 3.24 0.56 -11.62
C HIS A 96 4.10 0.87 -10.38
N ARG A 97 5.41 1.03 -10.55
CA ARG A 97 6.40 1.16 -9.46
C ARG A 97 6.05 2.26 -8.44
N ASN A 98 5.61 3.43 -8.89
CA ASN A 98 5.23 4.51 -7.97
C ASN A 98 3.97 4.19 -7.15
N ALA A 99 3.03 3.40 -7.67
CA ALA A 99 1.83 3.00 -6.94
C ALA A 99 2.20 1.97 -5.86
N ARG A 100 3.08 1.00 -6.20
CA ARG A 100 3.68 0.07 -5.22
C ARG A 100 4.36 0.81 -4.08
N LEU A 101 5.20 1.81 -4.37
CA LEU A 101 5.87 2.62 -3.35
C LEU A 101 4.87 3.34 -2.42
N ARG A 102 3.82 3.91 -3.00
CA ARG A 102 2.80 4.64 -2.26
C ARG A 102 1.99 3.68 -1.39
N LEU A 103 1.64 2.50 -1.89
CA LEU A 103 0.99 1.44 -1.12
C LEU A 103 1.87 0.98 0.05
N ALA A 104 3.16 0.69 -0.19
CA ALA A 104 4.09 0.31 0.87
C ALA A 104 4.16 1.36 1.99
N ARG A 105 4.24 2.64 1.61
CA ARG A 105 4.26 3.77 2.57
C ARG A 105 2.95 3.93 3.33
N SER A 106 1.80 3.78 2.67
CA SER A 106 0.48 3.81 3.33
C SER A 106 0.34 2.69 4.35
N LEU A 107 0.77 1.47 4.00
CA LEU A 107 0.74 0.31 4.89
C LEU A 107 1.68 0.49 6.09
N MET A 108 2.89 1.02 5.87
CA MET A 108 3.83 1.31 6.96
C MET A 108 3.27 2.31 7.99
N ARG A 109 2.51 3.32 7.54
CA ARG A 109 1.87 4.29 8.45
C ARG A 109 0.70 3.71 9.24
N GLN A 110 0.06 2.69 8.68
CA GLN A 110 -0.97 1.90 9.36
C GLN A 110 -0.39 0.77 10.21
N GLU A 111 0.95 0.67 10.32
CA GLU A 111 1.65 -0.40 11.02
C GLU A 111 1.44 -1.81 10.45
N GLU A 112 0.98 -1.90 9.20
CA GLU A 112 0.79 -3.13 8.44
C GLU A 112 2.10 -3.61 7.79
N TYR A 113 3.12 -3.82 8.63
CA TYR A 113 4.50 -4.04 8.19
C TYR A 113 4.71 -5.30 7.34
N LEU A 114 3.95 -6.36 7.59
CA LEU A 114 4.07 -7.61 6.82
C LEU A 114 3.63 -7.41 5.37
N THR A 115 2.49 -6.75 5.18
CA THR A 115 1.96 -6.43 3.86
C THR A 115 2.87 -5.43 3.14
N ALA A 116 3.37 -4.42 3.86
CA ALA A 116 4.33 -3.46 3.32
C ALA A 116 5.65 -4.12 2.85
N ALA A 117 6.17 -5.10 3.60
CA ALA A 117 7.37 -5.85 3.20
C ALA A 117 7.17 -6.62 1.88
N GLY A 118 5.96 -7.15 1.64
CA GLY A 118 5.60 -7.75 0.36
C GLY A 118 5.69 -6.76 -0.80
N GLU A 119 5.21 -5.54 -0.61
CA GLU A 119 5.33 -4.47 -1.61
C GLU A 119 6.79 -4.08 -1.88
N TRP A 120 7.61 -3.94 -0.84
CA TRP A 120 9.05 -3.68 -0.97
C TRP A 120 9.80 -4.77 -1.73
N ALA A 121 9.43 -6.03 -1.55
CA ALA A 121 9.99 -7.14 -2.31
C ALA A 121 9.68 -6.99 -3.80
N ILE A 122 8.46 -6.61 -4.16
CA ILE A 122 8.06 -6.39 -5.56
C ILE A 122 8.77 -5.16 -6.14
N ILE A 123 8.85 -4.05 -5.41
CA ILE A 123 9.55 -2.84 -5.87
C ILE A 123 11.01 -3.14 -6.20
N SER A 124 11.68 -3.94 -5.36
CA SER A 124 13.08 -4.37 -5.57
C SER A 124 13.26 -5.20 -6.85
N GLN A 125 12.24 -5.95 -7.27
CA GLN A 125 12.25 -6.73 -8.52
C GLN A 125 11.96 -5.85 -9.75
N LEU A 126 11.26 -4.73 -9.58
CA LEU A 126 10.95 -3.81 -10.68
C LEU A 126 12.14 -2.92 -11.07
N GLY A 127 13.11 -2.74 -10.18
CA GLY A 127 14.33 -1.98 -10.44
C GLY A 127 15.13 -1.69 -9.16
N PRO A 128 16.33 -1.09 -9.30
CA PRO A 128 17.15 -0.74 -8.15
C PRO A 128 16.40 0.23 -7.23
N LEU A 129 16.66 0.11 -5.93
CA LEU A 129 16.19 1.06 -4.93
C LEU A 129 17.16 2.24 -4.86
N THR A 130 16.62 3.44 -4.66
CA THR A 130 17.43 4.59 -4.19
C THR A 130 17.84 4.36 -2.73
N ASP A 131 18.87 5.06 -2.26
CA ASP A 131 19.31 4.96 -0.85
C ASP A 131 18.17 5.29 0.14
N ALA A 132 17.31 6.25 -0.21
CA ALA A 132 16.14 6.60 0.58
C ALA A 132 15.11 5.45 0.63
N GLU A 133 14.82 4.83 -0.52
CA GLU A 133 13.91 3.68 -0.60
C GLU A 133 14.48 2.45 0.13
N ALA A 134 15.79 2.20 0.03
CA ALA A 134 16.44 1.12 0.76
C ALA A 134 16.33 1.33 2.28
N LYS A 135 16.54 2.56 2.76
CA LYS A 135 16.35 2.91 4.16
C LYS A 135 14.91 2.70 4.62
N GLU A 136 13.92 3.14 3.83
CA GLU A 136 12.51 2.93 4.15
C GLU A 136 12.15 1.43 4.22
N LYS A 137 12.70 0.60 3.33
CA LYS A 137 12.57 -0.85 3.38
C LYS A 137 13.16 -1.44 4.67
N ASP A 138 14.39 -1.06 5.02
CA ASP A 138 15.05 -1.54 6.24
C ASP A 138 14.28 -1.11 7.50
N GLU A 139 13.75 0.12 7.51
CA GLU A 139 12.88 0.61 8.58
C GLU A 139 11.59 -0.21 8.70
N CYS A 140 10.99 -0.62 7.58
CA CYS A 140 9.82 -1.51 7.56
C CYS A 140 10.13 -2.86 8.21
N GLU A 141 11.26 -3.48 7.88
CA GLU A 141 11.69 -4.77 8.43
C GLU A 141 11.99 -4.69 9.93
N GLN A 142 12.68 -3.63 10.37
CA GLN A 142 12.98 -3.39 11.78
C GLN A 142 11.70 -3.18 12.61
N ARG A 143 10.78 -2.33 12.13
CA ARG A 143 9.51 -2.08 12.81
C ARG A 143 8.62 -3.32 12.83
N GLY A 144 8.56 -4.07 11.73
CA GLY A 144 7.82 -5.34 11.66
C GLY A 144 8.33 -6.36 12.68
N THR A 145 9.64 -6.51 12.79
CA THR A 145 10.27 -7.43 13.75
C THR A 145 10.02 -6.98 15.19
N LYS A 146 10.16 -5.68 15.48
CA LYS A 146 9.86 -5.11 16.80
C LYS A 146 8.41 -5.32 17.20
N ALA A 147 7.46 -4.97 16.32
CA ALA A 147 6.03 -5.14 16.58
C ALA A 147 5.65 -6.62 16.77
N GLY A 148 6.26 -7.52 15.99
CA GLY A 148 6.09 -8.97 16.15
C GLY A 148 6.58 -9.46 17.51
N LEU A 149 7.79 -9.05 17.93
CA LEU A 149 8.35 -9.39 19.24
C LEU A 149 7.51 -8.85 20.40
N GLU A 150 7.01 -7.62 20.30
CA GLU A 150 6.15 -7.01 21.31
C GLU A 150 4.82 -7.78 21.45
N LYS A 151 4.19 -8.17 20.34
CA LYS A 151 3.00 -9.04 20.35
C LYS A 151 3.29 -10.40 20.99
N LEU A 152 4.42 -11.03 20.66
CA LEU A 152 4.83 -12.31 21.24
C LEU A 152 5.06 -12.21 22.75
N LYS A 153 5.73 -11.15 23.22
CA LYS A 153 5.89 -10.86 24.65
C LYS A 153 4.55 -10.66 25.33
N GLY A 154 3.64 -9.90 24.72
CA GLY A 154 2.30 -9.67 25.24
C GLY A 154 1.53 -10.98 25.43
N TRP A 155 1.55 -11.87 24.42
CA TRP A 155 0.94 -13.19 24.50
C TRP A 155 1.59 -14.07 25.58
N GLY A 156 2.92 -14.07 25.66
CA GLY A 156 3.67 -14.77 26.70
C GLY A 156 3.26 -14.32 28.10
N ASN A 157 3.18 -13.01 28.33
CA ASN A 157 2.74 -12.44 29.60
C ASN A 157 1.27 -12.76 29.91
N GLN A 158 0.38 -12.83 28.90
CA GLN A 158 -1.02 -13.22 29.12
C GLN A 158 -1.15 -14.69 29.55
N ILE A 159 -0.31 -15.59 29.02
CA ILE A 159 -0.29 -17.00 29.43
C ILE A 159 0.32 -17.14 30.81
N LEU A 160 1.49 -16.54 31.03
CA LEU A 160 2.19 -16.60 32.31
C LEU A 160 1.38 -15.96 33.44
N GLY A 161 0.64 -14.89 33.16
CA GLY A 161 -0.22 -14.22 34.14
C GLY A 161 -1.31 -15.13 34.71
N LYS A 162 -1.81 -16.11 33.94
CA LYS A 162 -2.76 -17.13 34.44
C LYS A 162 -2.16 -18.04 35.52
N PHE A 163 -0.83 -18.04 35.65
CA PHE A 163 -0.06 -18.78 36.64
C PHE A 163 0.65 -17.86 37.65
N GLY A 164 0.31 -16.57 37.70
CA GLY A 164 0.95 -15.59 38.60
C GLY A 164 2.39 -15.22 38.21
N LEU A 165 2.76 -15.39 36.93
CA LEU A 165 4.10 -15.14 36.42
C LEU A 165 4.10 -14.05 35.33
N SER A 166 5.25 -13.40 35.11
CA SER A 166 5.50 -12.47 33.99
C SER A 166 6.88 -12.76 33.38
N LEU A 167 7.07 -12.51 32.08
CA LEU A 167 8.39 -12.55 31.44
C LEU A 167 9.37 -11.56 32.09
N ASP A 168 8.87 -10.48 32.67
CA ASP A 168 9.69 -9.48 33.36
C ASP A 168 10.25 -10.00 34.69
N ASN A 169 9.66 -11.07 35.24
CA ASN A 169 10.12 -11.69 36.48
C ASN A 169 11.34 -12.59 36.26
N PHE A 170 11.63 -12.98 35.01
CA PHE A 170 12.76 -13.87 34.71
C PHE A 170 14.05 -13.07 34.53
N ARG A 171 15.04 -13.35 35.38
CA ARG A 171 16.40 -12.81 35.27
C ARG A 171 17.32 -13.89 34.73
N VAL A 172 18.05 -13.55 33.66
CA VAL A 172 19.08 -14.39 33.07
C VAL A 172 20.43 -13.80 33.39
N GLN A 173 21.29 -14.58 34.06
CA GLN A 173 22.67 -14.19 34.37
C GLN A 173 23.63 -15.20 33.75
N LYS A 174 24.61 -14.69 33.00
CA LYS A 174 25.66 -15.52 32.38
C LYS A 174 26.84 -15.66 33.35
N ASN A 175 27.19 -16.90 33.66
CA ASN A 175 28.31 -17.24 34.53
C ASN A 175 29.66 -17.15 33.78
N PRO A 176 30.79 -17.03 34.50
CA PRO A 176 32.13 -16.96 33.90
C PRO A 176 32.51 -18.20 33.06
N ASP A 177 31.94 -19.36 33.36
CA ASP A 177 32.13 -20.62 32.65
C ASP A 177 31.26 -20.75 31.38
N GLY A 178 30.43 -19.74 31.10
CA GLY A 178 29.50 -19.73 29.98
C GLY A 178 28.13 -20.35 30.26
N SER A 179 27.91 -20.92 31.46
CA SER A 179 26.59 -21.40 31.87
C SER A 179 25.62 -20.26 32.15
N MET A 180 24.31 -20.52 32.05
CA MET A 180 23.24 -19.53 32.24
C MET A 180 22.41 -19.91 33.47
N ASN A 181 22.30 -18.99 34.42
CA ASN A 181 21.35 -19.10 35.52
C ASN A 181 20.09 -18.32 35.18
N ILE A 182 18.94 -19.01 35.20
CA ILE A 182 17.62 -18.41 35.07
C ILE A 182 16.96 -18.44 36.43
N SER A 183 16.60 -17.27 36.96
CA SER A 183 15.90 -17.13 38.24
C SER A 183 14.63 -16.32 38.06
N VAL A 184 13.60 -16.63 38.83
CA VAL A 184 12.36 -15.85 38.89
C VAL A 184 12.45 -14.94 40.10
N ALA A 185 12.36 -13.63 39.90
CA ALA A 185 12.16 -12.67 40.97
C ALA A 185 10.72 -12.82 41.48
N THR A 186 10.56 -13.37 42.67
CA THR A 186 9.31 -13.31 43.43
C THR A 186 9.34 -12.01 44.24
N GLU A 187 8.28 -11.20 44.15
CA GLU A 187 7.99 -10.18 45.17
C GLU A 187 7.75 -10.83 46.54
#